data_AF-A0A9X9PW95-F1
#
_entry.id   AF-A0A9X9PW95-F1
#
_cell.length_a   1.000
_cell.length_b   1.000
_cell.length_c   1.000
_cell.angle_alpha   90.00
_cell.angle_beta   90.00
_cell.angle_gamma   90.00
#
_symmetry.space_group_name_H-M   'P 1'
#
loop_
_entity.id
_entity.type
_entity.pdbx_description
1 polymer ?
#
loop_
_entity_poly.entity_id
_entity_poly.type
_entity_poly.pdbx_seq_one_letter_code
_entity_poly.pdbx_strand_id
1 'polypeptide(L)'
;MFEGEHGSKDEWRGMVLAQAPIMKAWFYITYEKDPVLYMYQLLDDYKEGDLRIMPESSESPPAEREPGGVVDGLIGKHVEYTKEDGSKRIGMVIHQVEAKPSVYFIKFDDDFHIYVYDLVKKS
;
A
#
# COMPACT_ATOMS: atom_id res chain seq x y z
N MET A 1 2.62 -4.55 -15.99
CA MET A 1 1.96 -5.58 -16.80
C MET A 1 2.60 -6.88 -16.39
N PHE A 2 1.82 -7.94 -16.21
CA PHE A 2 2.38 -9.26 -15.89
C PHE A 2 2.07 -10.21 -17.03
N GLU A 3 3.05 -11.00 -17.44
CA GLU A 3 2.88 -12.02 -18.47
C GLU A 3 2.63 -13.38 -17.79
N GLY A 4 1.50 -14.00 -18.08
CA GLY A 4 1.16 -15.34 -17.61
C GLY A 4 1.88 -16.43 -18.41
N GLU A 5 1.81 -17.69 -17.93
CA GLU A 5 2.51 -18.84 -18.54
C GLU A 5 2.18 -19.10 -20.02
N HIS A 6 1.08 -18.53 -20.52
CA HIS A 6 0.65 -18.65 -21.92
C HIS A 6 0.81 -17.36 -22.73
N GLY A 7 1.58 -16.39 -22.23
CA GLY A 7 1.81 -15.09 -22.89
C GLY A 7 0.63 -14.12 -22.78
N SER A 8 -0.36 -14.42 -21.95
CA SER A 8 -1.44 -13.48 -21.64
C SER A 8 -0.89 -12.32 -20.82
N LYS A 9 -1.19 -11.09 -21.24
CA LYS A 9 -0.76 -9.87 -20.57
C LYS A 9 -1.88 -9.34 -19.68
N ASP A 10 -1.64 -9.35 -18.38
CA ASP A 10 -2.58 -8.87 -17.37
C ASP A 10 -2.13 -7.52 -16.80
N GLU A 11 -3.07 -6.57 -16.76
CA GLU A 11 -2.86 -5.27 -16.13
C GLU A 11 -3.27 -5.30 -14.66
N TRP A 12 -2.39 -4.78 -13.81
CA TRP A 12 -2.59 -4.72 -12.37
C TRP A 12 -2.51 -3.26 -11.92
N ARG A 13 -3.63 -2.74 -11.42
CA ARG A 13 -3.69 -1.40 -10.83
C ARG A 13 -3.17 -1.44 -9.41
N GLY A 14 -2.27 -0.52 -9.10
CA GLY A 14 -1.59 -0.45 -7.82
C GLY A 14 -1.09 0.94 -7.48
N MET A 15 -0.40 1.05 -6.34
CA MET A 15 0.16 2.29 -5.81
C MET A 15 1.61 2.06 -5.42
N VAL A 16 2.51 2.91 -5.95
CA VAL A 16 3.89 2.98 -5.48
C VAL A 16 3.92 3.71 -4.14
N LEU A 17 4.49 3.09 -3.13
CA LEU A 17 4.38 3.52 -1.73
C LEU A 17 5.61 4.29 -1.29
N ALA A 18 6.80 3.77 -1.60
CA ALA A 18 8.09 4.35 -1.24
C ALA A 18 9.22 3.66 -2.02
N GLN A 19 10.37 4.33 -2.12
CA GLN A 19 11.61 3.67 -2.51
C GLN A 19 12.10 2.79 -1.35
N ALA A 20 12.60 1.59 -1.64
CA ALA A 20 13.15 0.71 -0.61
C ALA A 20 14.36 1.38 0.08
N PRO A 21 14.47 1.27 1.42
CA PRO A 21 15.44 2.06 2.19
C PRO A 21 16.89 1.67 1.87
N ILE A 22 17.16 0.38 1.69
CA ILE A 22 18.51 -0.18 1.45
C ILE A 22 18.74 -0.36 -0.06
N MET A 23 17.80 -0.99 -0.76
CA MET A 23 17.92 -1.32 -2.18
C MET A 23 17.39 -0.18 -3.06
N LYS A 24 18.22 0.82 -3.35
CA LYS A 24 17.77 2.06 -4.03
C LYS A 24 17.17 1.86 -5.43
N ALA A 25 17.43 0.75 -6.11
CA ALA A 25 16.78 0.45 -7.39
C ALA A 25 15.35 -0.10 -7.24
N TRP A 26 14.92 -0.41 -6.02
CA TRP A 26 13.67 -1.11 -5.73
C TRP A 26 12.65 -0.19 -5.08
N PHE A 27 11.38 -0.46 -5.38
CA PHE A 27 10.23 0.33 -4.91
C PHE A 27 9.22 -0.59 -4.27
N TYR A 28 8.66 -0.15 -3.14
CA TYR A 28 7.50 -0.76 -2.52
C TYR A 28 6.25 -0.40 -3.30
N ILE A 29 5.42 -1.41 -3.60
CA ILE A 29 4.18 -1.29 -4.35
C ILE A 29 3.14 -2.26 -3.78
N THR A 30 1.87 -1.89 -3.85
CA THR A 30 0.72 -2.75 -3.54
C THR A 30 -0.26 -2.71 -4.69
N TYR A 31 -1.13 -3.73 -4.80
CA TYR A 31 -2.16 -3.79 -5.84
C TYR A 31 -3.57 -3.77 -5.25
N GLU A 32 -4.54 -3.23 -6.00
CA GLU A 32 -5.92 -3.07 -5.51
C GLU A 32 -6.60 -4.41 -5.21
N LYS A 33 -6.34 -5.43 -6.05
CA LYS A 33 -6.90 -6.77 -5.90
C LYS A 33 -6.09 -7.68 -4.97
N ASP A 34 -4.91 -7.23 -4.55
CA ASP A 34 -4.04 -7.95 -3.63
C ASP A 34 -3.23 -6.96 -2.77
N PRO A 35 -3.77 -6.56 -1.61
CA PRO A 35 -3.25 -5.44 -0.81
C PRO A 35 -2.06 -5.85 0.06
N VAL A 36 -1.13 -6.62 -0.50
CA VAL A 36 0.12 -7.04 0.13
C VAL A 36 1.27 -6.17 -0.38
N LEU A 37 2.28 -5.96 0.48
CA LEU A 37 3.49 -5.23 0.15
C LEU A 37 4.38 -6.06 -0.78
N TYR A 38 4.54 -5.59 -2.01
CA TYR A 38 5.49 -6.10 -2.99
C TYR A 38 6.68 -5.15 -3.16
N MET A 39 7.73 -5.64 -3.81
CA MET A 39 8.90 -4.84 -4.12
C MET A 39 9.44 -5.21 -5.52
N TYR A 40 9.63 -4.22 -6.39
CA TYR A 40 10.13 -4.41 -7.76
C TYR A 40 11.08 -3.29 -8.20
N GLN A 41 11.87 -3.54 -9.25
CA GLN A 41 12.70 -2.53 -9.92
C GLN A 41 11.91 -1.78 -11.00
N LEU A 42 10.89 -1.04 -10.57
CA LEU A 42 9.87 -0.41 -11.44
C LEU A 42 10.40 0.53 -12.54
N LEU A 43 11.66 0.99 -12.43
CA LEU A 43 12.27 1.83 -13.45
C LEU A 43 12.52 1.07 -14.75
N ASP A 44 12.76 -0.24 -14.69
CA ASP A 44 12.97 -1.05 -15.88
C ASP A 44 11.63 -1.36 -16.55
N ASP A 45 10.61 -1.72 -15.79
CA ASP A 45 9.23 -1.86 -16.29
C ASP A 45 8.72 -0.58 -16.97
N TYR A 46 9.08 0.60 -16.44
CA TYR A 46 8.71 1.88 -17.05
C TYR A 46 9.40 2.11 -18.40
N LYS A 47 10.68 1.74 -18.53
CA LYS A 47 11.44 1.87 -19.79
C LYS A 47 10.94 0.89 -20.84
N GLU A 48 10.58 -0.32 -20.43
CA GLU A 48 10.07 -1.39 -21.31
C GLU A 48 8.60 -1.16 -21.72
N GLY A 49 7.91 -0.24 -21.04
CA GLY A 49 6.52 0.12 -21.33
C GLY A 49 5.49 -0.77 -20.63
N ASP A 50 5.94 -1.63 -19.71
CA ASP A 50 5.10 -2.52 -18.91
C ASP A 50 4.53 -1.82 -17.66
N LEU A 51 5.06 -0.66 -17.29
CA LEU A 51 4.52 0.21 -16.24
C LEU A 51 4.02 1.55 -16.78
N ARG A 52 2.75 1.87 -16.49
CA ARG A 52 2.14 3.17 -16.80
C ARG A 52 1.80 3.93 -15.52
N ILE A 53 2.32 5.15 -15.39
CA ILE A 53 1.95 6.07 -14.30
C ILE A 53 0.63 6.73 -14.68
N MET A 54 -0.39 6.58 -13.83
CA MET A 54 -1.67 7.27 -13.98
C MET A 54 -1.61 8.64 -13.27
N PRO A 55 -2.25 9.69 -13.83
CA PRO A 55 -2.41 10.93 -13.08
C PRO A 55 -3.25 10.66 -11.83
N GLU A 56 -2.95 11.35 -10.72
CA GLU A 56 -3.78 11.27 -9.53
C GLU A 56 -5.20 11.73 -9.88
N SER A 57 -6.19 10.88 -9.61
CA SER A 57 -7.59 11.31 -9.57
C SER A 57 -7.70 12.38 -8.49
N SER A 58 -8.33 13.51 -8.82
CA SER A 58 -8.49 14.70 -7.98
C SER A 58 -9.39 14.47 -6.76
N GLU A 59 -9.18 13.39 -6.02
CA GLU A 59 -9.64 13.27 -4.65
C GLU A 59 -8.88 14.31 -3.85
N SER A 60 -9.64 15.12 -3.13
CA SER A 60 -9.19 16.37 -2.50
C SER A 60 -7.84 16.20 -1.78
N PRO A 61 -6.96 17.21 -1.79
CA PRO A 61 -5.73 17.14 -1.03
C PRO A 61 -6.06 16.70 0.40
N PRO A 62 -5.23 15.85 1.04
CA PRO A 62 -5.43 15.51 2.44
C PRO A 62 -5.61 16.83 3.18
N ALA A 63 -6.74 16.97 3.89
CA ALA A 63 -7.10 18.22 4.57
C ALA A 63 -5.85 18.82 5.18
N GLU A 64 -5.54 20.07 4.82
CA GLU A 64 -4.34 20.78 5.25
C GLU A 64 -4.13 20.52 6.74
N ARG A 65 -2.94 20.01 7.06
CA ARG A 65 -2.58 19.69 8.44
C ARG A 65 -2.83 20.92 9.30
N GLU A 66 -3.68 20.80 10.31
CA GLU A 66 -3.66 21.69 11.47
C GLU A 66 -2.24 21.61 12.06
N PRO A 67 -1.47 22.71 12.12
CA PRO A 67 -0.12 22.71 12.66
C PRO A 67 -0.22 22.55 14.18
N GLY A 68 -0.23 21.30 14.65
CA GLY A 68 -0.29 20.95 16.07
C GLY A 68 -1.34 19.90 16.46
N GLY A 69 -2.13 19.39 15.52
CA GLY A 69 -3.06 18.29 15.77
C GLY A 69 -2.31 16.97 15.85
N VAL A 70 -2.11 16.43 17.05
CA VAL A 70 -1.61 15.07 17.28
C VAL A 70 -2.58 14.10 16.58
N VAL A 71 -2.26 13.70 15.33
CA VAL A 71 -2.81 12.47 14.79
C VAL A 71 -2.19 11.40 15.67
N ASP A 72 -2.94 10.97 16.68
CA ASP A 72 -2.48 10.01 17.67
C ASP A 72 -2.01 8.75 16.92
N GLY A 73 -0.69 8.67 16.72
CA GLY A 73 -0.08 7.87 15.66
C GLY A 73 -0.59 6.44 15.73
N LEU A 74 -1.15 5.94 14.63
CA LEU A 74 -1.67 4.57 14.62
C LEU A 74 -0.56 3.52 14.75
N ILE A 75 0.69 3.90 14.48
CA ILE A 75 1.86 3.03 14.61
C ILE A 75 1.94 2.44 16.03
N GLY A 76 2.10 1.12 16.11
CA GLY A 76 2.14 0.36 17.36
C GLY A 76 0.78 -0.01 17.94
N LYS A 77 -0.33 0.51 17.39
CA LYS A 77 -1.67 0.12 17.83
C LYS A 77 -2.06 -1.24 17.25
N HIS A 78 -2.75 -2.03 18.06
CA HIS A 78 -3.37 -3.28 17.62
C HIS A 78 -4.64 -2.98 16.83
N VAL A 79 -4.91 -3.79 15.83
CA VAL A 79 -6.09 -3.71 14.97
C VAL A 79 -6.77 -5.06 14.88
N GLU A 80 -8.10 -5.04 14.77
CA GLU A 80 -8.91 -6.22 14.46
C GLU A 80 -9.50 -6.04 13.06
N TYR A 81 -9.35 -7.05 12.20
CA TYR A 81 -9.96 -7.09 10.88
C TYR A 81 -10.94 -8.26 10.79
N THR A 82 -12.18 -7.97 10.39
CA THR A 82 -13.20 -8.98 10.12
C THR A 82 -13.22 -9.27 8.61
N LYS A 83 -12.91 -10.51 8.23
CA LYS A 83 -13.00 -10.99 6.84
C LYS A 83 -14.46 -11.10 6.39
N GLU A 84 -14.65 -11.29 5.09
CA GLU A 84 -15.97 -11.53 4.50
C GLU A 84 -16.68 -12.76 5.07
N ASP A 85 -15.91 -13.79 5.45
CA ASP A 85 -16.44 -15.01 6.09
C ASP A 85 -16.79 -14.83 7.60
N GLY A 86 -16.62 -13.61 8.13
CA GLY A 86 -16.88 -13.27 9.53
C GLY A 86 -15.74 -13.65 10.49
N SER A 87 -14.70 -14.34 10.03
CA SER A 87 -13.52 -14.60 10.85
C SER A 87 -12.75 -13.32 11.14
N LYS A 88 -12.13 -13.26 12.32
CA LYS A 88 -11.39 -12.10 12.81
C LYS A 88 -9.89 -12.37 12.79
N ARG A 89 -9.11 -11.35 12.45
CA ARG A 89 -7.64 -11.34 12.53
C ARG A 89 -7.19 -10.19 13.38
N ILE A 90 -6.14 -10.41 14.16
CA ILE A 90 -5.50 -9.40 15.00
C ILE A 90 -4.13 -9.09 14.38
N GLY A 91 -3.74 -7.83 14.40
CA GLY A 91 -2.45 -7.40 13.92
C GLY A 91 -2.04 -6.06 14.52
N MET A 92 -0.93 -5.54 14.03
CA MET A 92 -0.34 -4.28 14.48
C MET A 92 -0.04 -3.38 13.29
N VAL A 93 -0.28 -2.08 13.46
CA VAL A 93 0.16 -1.05 12.51
C VAL A 93 1.66 -0.82 12.71
N ILE A 94 2.46 -1.05 11.66
CA ILE A 94 3.93 -1.05 11.76
C ILE A 94 4.60 0.10 11.02
N HIS A 95 3.90 0.76 10.09
CA HIS A 95 4.45 1.86 9.31
C HIS A 95 3.33 2.76 8.76
N GLN A 96 3.65 4.04 8.55
CA GLN A 96 2.80 5.01 7.85
C GLN A 96 3.52 5.46 6.59
N VAL A 97 2.83 5.46 5.45
CA VAL A 97 3.42 5.87 4.18
C VAL A 97 3.57 7.39 4.13
N GLU A 98 4.79 7.87 3.91
CA GLU A 98 5.09 9.32 3.91
C GLU A 98 4.36 10.07 2.78
N ALA A 99 4.30 9.47 1.59
CA ALA A 99 3.67 10.08 0.41
C ALA A 99 2.13 10.13 0.52
N LYS A 100 1.51 9.20 1.25
CA LYS A 100 0.06 9.16 1.49
C LYS A 100 -0.21 8.80 2.96
N PRO A 101 -0.30 9.79 3.87
CA PRO A 101 -0.41 9.56 5.32
C PRO A 101 -1.67 8.81 5.78
N SER A 102 -2.68 8.64 4.93
CA SER A 102 -3.84 7.77 5.22
C SER A 102 -3.53 6.29 5.03
N VAL A 103 -2.42 5.95 4.37
CA VAL A 103 -2.02 4.57 4.08
C VAL A 103 -1.02 4.07 5.12
N TYR A 104 -1.27 2.85 5.60
CA TYR A 104 -0.51 2.19 6.65
C TYR A 104 -0.13 0.76 6.28
N PHE A 105 0.98 0.29 6.83
CA PHE A 105 1.36 -1.12 6.80
C PHE A 105 0.88 -1.82 8.06
N ILE A 106 0.24 -2.98 7.88
CA ILE A 106 -0.31 -3.79 8.96
C ILE A 106 0.29 -5.19 8.87
N LYS A 107 0.83 -5.68 9.99
CA LYS A 107 1.26 -7.06 10.15
C LYS A 107 0.23 -7.80 10.99
N PHE A 108 -0.47 -8.76 10.41
CA PHE A 108 -1.34 -9.68 11.16
C PHE A 108 -0.53 -10.81 11.79
N ASP A 109 -1.01 -11.34 12.92
CA ASP A 109 -0.28 -12.32 13.73
C ASP A 109 -0.30 -13.74 13.12
N ASP A 110 -1.26 -14.02 12.24
CA ASP A 110 -1.55 -15.35 11.68
C ASP A 110 -0.91 -15.62 10.31
N ASP A 111 -0.07 -14.71 9.80
CA ASP A 111 0.71 -14.95 8.58
C ASP A 111 2.07 -14.25 8.59
N PHE A 112 2.75 -14.19 7.43
CA PHE A 112 4.04 -13.51 7.25
C PHE A 112 3.97 -12.28 6.33
N HIS A 113 2.82 -11.98 5.72
CA HIS A 113 2.66 -10.87 4.80
C HIS A 113 2.56 -9.54 5.54
N ILE A 114 2.98 -8.46 4.88
CA ILE A 114 2.70 -7.08 5.28
C ILE A 114 1.57 -6.59 4.38
N TYR A 115 0.47 -6.15 4.99
CA TYR A 115 -0.68 -5.63 4.26
C TYR A 115 -0.65 -4.12 4.21
N VAL A 116 -1.23 -3.56 3.15
CA VAL A 116 -1.30 -2.12 2.92
C VAL A 116 -2.76 -1.68 2.91
N TYR A 117 -3.14 -0.82 3.86
CA TYR A 117 -4.52 -0.35 4.01
C TYR A 117 -4.59 1.17 4.05
N ASP A 118 -5.62 1.72 3.39
CA ASP A 118 -6.04 3.11 3.55
C ASP A 118 -7.00 3.22 4.73
N LEU A 119 -6.54 3.82 5.83
CA LEU A 119 -7.29 3.96 7.08
C LEU A 119 -7.91 5.37 7.15
N VAL A 120 -9.09 5.51 6.56
CA VAL A 120 -9.87 6.75 6.59
C VAL A 120 -10.91 6.69 7.72
N LYS A 121 -10.97 7.74 8.54
CA LYS A 121 -12.01 7.86 9.57
C LYS A 121 -13.36 8.04 8.90
N LYS A 122 -14.27 7.07 9.09
CA LYS A 122 -15.68 7.25 8.71
C LYS A 122 -16.32 8.27 9.65
N SER A 123 -16.99 9.27 9.06
CA SER A 123 -17.77 10.29 9.76
C SER A 123 -19.17 9.79 10.06
#